data_AF-A0A426YA95-F1
#
_entry.id   AF-A0A426YA95-F1
#
_cell.length_a   1.000
_cell.length_b   1.000
_cell.length_c   1.000
_cell.angle_alpha   90.00
_cell.angle_beta   90.00
_cell.angle_gamma   90.00
#
_symmetry.space_group_name_H-M   'P 1'
#
loop_
_entity.id
_entity.type
_entity.pdbx_description
1 polymer ?
#
loop_
_entity_poly.entity_id
_entity_poly.type
_entity_poly.pdbx_seq_one_letter_code
_entity_poly.pdbx_strand_id
1 'polypeptide(L)'
;MELQFPVSEWDENWIDMYLDSSVKVLDICNALSAELTRLDQSNLLLRYVLHILDISTSVPSSEQLRRACVSLDDWLKQTNSTSPKLESCHVILQTLQATLCLSKVKNSPKGRVLMRAFYGVEVMTLFTCSVVAALLTGCSKPLMDVHVADGFLWLEAFNNLQALLNEEIRSRMQSGKVRILKEMEALKMSALMLRSLTNGIDYKEEPRQPSIDLNKDKLNSPRGSYKEEPAQLSIDLNKDEMDTPRNDADSQGKQRLKECMRAMTDGGKVLGHELDSLSQQVNDLFQVLLTGRDALLCNLRASSMTKKQQT
;
A
#
# COMPACT_ATOMS: atom_id res chain seq x y z
N MET A 1 9.57 35.31 13.77
CA MET A 1 8.84 36.50 13.26
C MET A 1 7.37 36.21 13.51
N GLU A 2 6.78 36.81 14.54
CA GLU A 2 5.34 36.65 14.82
C GLU A 2 4.57 37.39 13.72
N LEU A 3 3.90 36.65 12.84
CA LEU A 3 2.92 37.24 11.93
C LEU A 3 1.72 37.69 12.78
N GLN A 4 1.64 38.98 13.07
CA GLN A 4 0.41 39.58 13.58
C GLN A 4 -0.61 39.60 12.43
N PHE A 5 -1.58 38.71 12.47
CA PHE A 5 -2.64 38.66 11.47
C PHE A 5 -3.60 39.84 11.67
N PRO A 6 -4.00 40.54 10.60
CA PRO A 6 -4.99 41.63 10.68
C PRO A 6 -6.42 41.06 10.82
N VAL A 7 -6.63 40.21 11.82
CA VAL A 7 -7.87 39.44 12.02
C VAL A 7 -9.09 40.34 12.22
N SER A 8 -8.90 41.54 12.79
CA SER A 8 -9.96 42.54 12.93
C SER A 8 -10.47 43.12 11.60
N GLU A 9 -9.70 42.97 10.51
CA GLU A 9 -10.03 43.44 9.17
C GLU A 9 -10.64 42.33 8.29
N TRP A 10 -10.77 41.12 8.83
CA TRP A 10 -11.28 39.96 8.09
C TRP A 10 -12.80 39.84 8.25
N ASP A 11 -13.45 39.45 7.16
CA ASP A 11 -14.87 39.12 7.15
C ASP A 11 -15.08 37.78 7.88
N GLU A 12 -16.07 37.70 8.77
CA GLU A 12 -16.43 36.46 9.48
C GLU A 12 -16.72 35.32 8.50
N ASN A 13 -17.30 35.64 7.34
CA ASN A 13 -17.56 34.66 6.28
C ASN A 13 -16.29 33.96 5.76
N TRP A 14 -15.13 34.64 5.74
CA TRP A 14 -13.89 34.02 5.29
C TRP A 14 -13.30 33.08 6.33
N ILE A 15 -13.42 33.44 7.62
CA ILE A 15 -12.93 32.61 8.72
C ILE A 15 -13.67 31.28 8.74
N ASP A 16 -14.99 31.32 8.61
CA ASP A 16 -15.83 30.12 8.56
C ASP A 16 -15.48 29.25 7.35
N MET A 17 -15.30 29.88 6.19
CA MET A 17 -14.91 29.16 4.97
C MET A 17 -13.53 28.51 5.07
N TYR A 18 -12.54 29.18 5.65
CA TYR A 18 -11.21 28.61 5.87
C TYR A 18 -11.28 27.41 6.84
N LEU A 19 -12.00 27.57 7.96
CA LEU A 19 -12.13 26.50 8.95
C LEU A 19 -12.84 25.29 8.35
N ASP A 20 -13.93 25.50 7.60
CA ASP A 20 -14.67 24.45 6.90
C ASP A 20 -13.80 23.74 5.84
N SER A 21 -13.08 24.49 5.02
CA SER A 21 -12.16 23.93 4.01
C SER A 21 -11.02 23.15 4.66
N SER A 22 -10.46 23.65 5.77
CA SER A 22 -9.40 22.95 6.50
C SER A 22 -9.86 21.61 7.07
N VAL A 23 -11.10 21.51 7.55
CA VAL A 23 -11.68 20.24 8.04
C VAL A 23 -11.79 19.23 6.89
N LYS A 24 -12.28 19.64 5.73
CA LYS A 24 -12.36 18.77 4.55
C LYS A 24 -10.98 18.26 4.10
N VAL A 25 -9.95 19.11 4.13
CA VAL A 25 -8.58 18.67 3.81
C VAL A 25 -8.04 17.72 4.88
N LEU A 26 -8.37 17.92 6.17
CA LEU A 26 -8.02 16.96 7.23
C LEU A 26 -8.73 15.61 7.03
N ASP A 27 -9.98 15.60 6.59
CA ASP A 27 -10.71 14.37 6.26
C ASP A 27 -10.06 13.62 5.09
N ILE A 28 -9.57 14.35 4.08
CA ILE A 28 -8.75 13.79 3.00
C ILE A 28 -7.46 13.19 3.56
N CYS A 29 -6.73 13.91 4.41
CA CYS A 29 -5.50 13.40 5.04
C CYS A 29 -5.78 12.12 5.85
N ASN A 30 -6.91 12.06 6.56
CA ASN A 30 -7.34 10.87 7.29
C ASN A 30 -7.65 9.69 6.34
N ALA A 31 -8.29 9.95 5.20
CA ALA A 31 -8.57 8.93 4.19
C ALA A 31 -7.27 8.39 3.56
N LEU A 32 -6.34 9.28 3.21
CA LEU A 32 -5.02 8.92 2.67
C LEU A 32 -4.22 8.12 3.70
N SER A 33 -4.16 8.58 4.96
CA SER A 33 -3.43 7.90 6.04
C SER A 33 -4.00 6.51 6.32
N ALA A 34 -5.32 6.35 6.28
CA ALA A 34 -5.97 5.05 6.43
C ALA A 34 -5.59 4.08 5.29
N GLU A 35 -5.50 4.58 4.05
CA GLU A 35 -5.04 3.76 2.93
C GLU A 35 -3.57 3.39 3.06
N LEU A 36 -2.69 4.33 3.41
CA LEU A 36 -1.26 4.07 3.59
C LEU A 36 -1.02 3.06 4.70
N THR A 37 -1.74 3.16 5.82
CA THR A 37 -1.70 2.18 6.91
C THR A 37 -2.13 0.79 6.43
N ARG A 38 -3.17 0.71 5.59
CA ARG A 38 -3.65 -0.55 5.01
C ARG A 38 -2.59 -1.18 4.10
N LEU A 39 -1.93 -0.38 3.27
CA LEU A 39 -0.85 -0.83 2.38
C LEU A 39 0.38 -1.28 3.18
N ASP A 40 0.74 -0.57 4.25
CA ASP A 40 1.81 -0.97 5.16
C ASP A 40 1.50 -2.31 5.85
N GLN A 41 0.27 -2.50 6.34
CA GLN A 41 -0.18 -3.78 6.88
C GLN A 41 -0.10 -4.91 5.86
N SER A 42 -0.47 -4.65 4.59
CA SER A 42 -0.26 -5.61 3.52
C SER A 42 1.23 -5.92 3.30
N ASN A 43 2.12 -4.92 3.36
CA ASN A 43 3.56 -5.16 3.26
C ASN A 43 4.11 -5.99 4.42
N LEU A 44 3.62 -5.76 5.65
CA LEU A 44 3.98 -6.59 6.82
C LEU A 44 3.57 -8.05 6.63
N LEU A 45 2.37 -8.32 6.10
CA LEU A 45 1.91 -9.67 5.81
C LEU A 45 2.79 -10.35 4.74
N LEU A 46 3.20 -9.61 3.71
CA LEU A 46 4.15 -10.10 2.71
C LEU A 46 5.51 -10.48 3.34
N ARG A 47 6.06 -9.60 4.20
CA ARG A 47 7.30 -9.88 4.94
C ARG A 47 7.19 -11.10 5.84
N TYR A 48 6.02 -11.30 6.46
CA TYR A 48 5.72 -12.50 7.24
C TYR A 48 5.72 -13.77 6.37
N VAL A 49 5.05 -13.76 5.21
CA VAL A 49 5.07 -14.89 4.25
C VAL A 49 6.50 -15.23 3.83
N LEU A 50 7.29 -14.21 3.50
CA LEU A 50 8.69 -14.36 3.13
C LEU A 50 9.55 -14.93 4.26
N HIS A 51 9.23 -14.58 5.51
CA HIS A 51 9.90 -15.14 6.69
C HIS A 51 9.53 -16.62 6.91
N ILE A 52 8.25 -17.01 6.75
CA ILE A 52 7.83 -18.43 6.83
C ILE A 52 8.61 -19.29 5.82
N LEU A 53 8.82 -18.75 4.63
CA LEU A 53 9.50 -19.45 3.53
C LEU A 53 11.02 -19.51 3.68
N ASP A 54 11.57 -18.96 4.77
CA ASP A 54 12.99 -18.88 5.13
C ASP A 54 13.94 -18.78 3.93
N ILE A 55 14.06 -17.56 3.41
CA ILE A 55 14.93 -17.19 2.28
C ILE A 55 16.40 -17.61 2.50
N SER A 56 16.78 -17.94 3.74
CA SER A 56 18.17 -17.99 4.18
C SER A 56 18.94 -19.23 3.72
N THR A 57 18.40 -20.47 3.78
CA THR A 57 19.28 -21.64 3.57
C THR A 57 18.67 -22.98 3.10
N SER A 58 17.38 -23.28 3.28
CA SER A 58 16.80 -24.60 2.92
C SER A 58 15.55 -24.52 2.03
N VAL A 59 15.23 -25.61 1.32
CA VAL A 59 13.94 -25.74 0.62
C VAL A 59 12.82 -25.73 1.66
N PRO A 60 11.78 -24.89 1.52
CA PRO A 60 10.71 -24.83 2.51
C PRO A 60 9.96 -26.17 2.56
N SER A 61 9.61 -26.58 3.78
CA SER A 61 8.78 -27.76 4.01
C SER A 61 7.37 -27.59 3.43
N SER A 62 6.68 -28.69 3.15
CA SER A 62 5.30 -28.69 2.66
C SER A 62 4.35 -27.87 3.57
N GLU A 63 4.55 -27.95 4.89
CA GLU A 63 3.74 -27.18 5.84
C GLU A 63 4.04 -25.68 5.82
N GLN A 64 5.31 -25.28 5.65
CA GLN A 64 5.67 -23.86 5.46
C GLN A 64 5.05 -23.29 4.19
N LEU A 65 5.09 -24.04 3.10
CA LEU A 65 4.47 -23.66 1.84
C LEU A 65 2.94 -23.54 1.95
N ARG A 66 2.30 -24.50 2.60
CA ARG A 66 0.86 -24.46 2.84
C ARG A 66 0.46 -23.21 3.61
N ARG A 67 1.17 -22.90 4.71
CA ARG A 67 0.93 -21.68 5.51
C ARG A 67 1.18 -20.42 4.71
N ALA A 68 2.30 -20.37 3.97
CA ALA A 68 2.65 -19.25 3.13
C ALA A 68 1.58 -18.98 2.06
N CYS A 69 1.08 -20.02 1.38
CA CYS A 69 0.00 -19.89 0.39
C CYS A 69 -1.29 -19.35 0.99
N VAL A 70 -1.72 -19.81 2.18
CA VAL A 70 -2.91 -19.29 2.85
C VAL A 70 -2.74 -17.79 3.17
N SER A 71 -1.62 -17.41 3.78
CA SER A 71 -1.33 -16.01 4.09
C SER A 71 -1.17 -15.14 2.83
N LEU A 72 -0.65 -15.71 1.75
CA LEU A 72 -0.52 -15.02 0.46
C LEU A 72 -1.88 -14.81 -0.22
N ASP A 73 -2.80 -15.76 -0.09
CA ASP A 73 -4.17 -15.61 -0.57
C ASP A 73 -4.91 -14.50 0.20
N ASP A 74 -4.70 -14.42 1.51
CA ASP A 74 -5.26 -13.33 2.33
C ASP A 74 -4.63 -11.97 1.97
N TRP A 75 -3.32 -11.94 1.71
CA TRP A 75 -2.63 -10.76 1.19
C TRP A 75 -3.16 -10.32 -0.18
N LEU A 76 -3.37 -11.25 -1.11
CA LEU A 76 -3.95 -10.96 -2.43
C LEU A 76 -5.37 -10.40 -2.31
N LYS A 77 -6.20 -10.96 -1.43
CA LYS A 77 -7.54 -10.41 -1.16
C LYS A 77 -7.46 -8.99 -0.61
N GLN A 78 -6.58 -8.74 0.37
CA GLN A 78 -6.41 -7.43 0.98
C GLN A 78 -5.91 -6.39 -0.03
N THR A 79 -4.92 -6.73 -0.86
CA THR A 79 -4.36 -5.79 -1.84
C THR A 79 -5.27 -5.53 -3.05
N ASN A 80 -6.33 -6.31 -3.23
CA ASN A 80 -7.34 -6.10 -4.27
C ASN A 80 -8.55 -5.29 -3.78
N SER A 81 -8.67 -5.04 -2.47
CA SER A 81 -9.66 -4.12 -1.93
C SER A 81 -9.07 -2.71 -1.80
N THR A 82 -9.93 -1.70 -1.90
CA THR A 82 -9.63 -0.29 -1.63
C THR A 82 -10.34 0.11 -0.33
N SER A 83 -9.79 1.04 0.45
CA SER A 83 -10.53 1.52 1.62
C SER A 83 -11.77 2.31 1.19
N PRO A 84 -12.92 2.10 1.86
CA PRO A 84 -14.14 2.86 1.57
C PRO A 84 -13.97 4.36 1.86
N LYS A 85 -13.08 4.71 2.80
CA LYS A 85 -12.72 6.10 3.11
C LYS A 85 -12.05 6.76 1.90
N LEU A 86 -11.09 6.09 1.27
CA LEU A 86 -10.44 6.61 0.07
C LEU A 86 -11.39 6.69 -1.11
N GLU A 87 -12.32 5.75 -1.27
CA GLU A 87 -13.37 5.84 -2.29
C GLU A 87 -14.25 7.09 -2.11
N SER A 88 -14.59 7.43 -0.87
CA SER A 88 -15.35 8.65 -0.55
C SER A 88 -14.54 9.95 -0.72
N CYS A 89 -13.21 9.87 -0.81
CA CYS A 89 -12.32 11.02 -0.93
C CYS A 89 -12.66 11.89 -2.15
N HIS A 90 -13.08 11.28 -3.27
CA HIS A 90 -13.47 12.02 -4.47
C HIS A 90 -14.63 13.00 -4.22
N VAL A 91 -15.61 12.61 -3.40
CA VAL A 91 -16.76 13.46 -3.05
C VAL A 91 -16.30 14.65 -2.21
N ILE A 92 -15.37 14.43 -1.27
CA ILE A 92 -14.81 15.49 -0.43
C ILE A 92 -14.02 16.49 -1.31
N LEU A 93 -13.19 15.98 -2.22
CA LEU A 93 -12.43 16.81 -3.14
C LEU A 93 -13.33 17.67 -4.04
N GLN A 94 -14.39 17.08 -4.62
CA GLN A 94 -15.40 17.83 -5.40
C GLN A 94 -16.10 18.91 -4.58
N THR A 95 -16.44 18.60 -3.33
CA THR A 95 -17.06 19.55 -2.42
C THR A 95 -16.11 20.72 -2.13
N LEU A 96 -14.82 20.45 -1.91
CA LEU A 96 -13.80 21.47 -1.70
C LEU A 96 -13.63 22.36 -2.94
N GLN A 97 -13.61 21.76 -4.15
CA GLN A 97 -13.55 22.53 -5.39
C GLN A 97 -14.75 23.45 -5.56
N ALA A 98 -15.95 22.98 -5.23
CA ALA A 98 -17.16 23.78 -5.35
C ALA A 98 -17.19 24.98 -4.38
N THR A 99 -16.51 24.85 -3.23
CA THR A 99 -16.39 25.93 -2.23
C THR A 99 -15.17 26.82 -2.45
N LEU A 100 -14.28 26.46 -3.37
CA LEU A 100 -13.06 27.19 -3.66
C LEU A 100 -13.41 28.58 -4.23
N CYS A 101 -13.27 29.63 -3.41
CA CYS A 101 -13.53 30.99 -3.86
C CYS A 101 -12.48 31.97 -3.36
N LEU A 102 -12.18 32.98 -4.20
CA LEU A 102 -11.32 34.08 -3.81
C LEU A 102 -12.15 35.08 -2.99
N SER A 103 -12.14 34.95 -1.67
CA SER A 103 -12.87 35.92 -0.83
C SER A 103 -12.20 37.30 -0.86
N LYS A 104 -13.03 38.34 -0.91
CA LYS A 104 -12.56 39.73 -1.03
C LYS A 104 -12.40 40.33 0.37
N VAL A 105 -11.17 40.66 0.75
CA VAL A 105 -10.92 41.44 1.98
C VAL A 105 -11.05 42.94 1.68
N LYS A 106 -11.89 43.62 2.46
CA LYS A 106 -12.07 45.07 2.38
C LYS A 106 -10.88 45.78 3.03
N ASN A 107 -10.38 46.82 2.36
CA ASN A 107 -9.50 47.86 2.92
C ASN A 107 -8.15 47.45 3.56
N SER A 108 -7.60 46.28 3.25
CA SER A 108 -6.26 45.86 3.75
C SER A 108 -5.34 45.35 2.63
N PRO A 109 -4.26 46.07 2.27
CA PRO A 109 -3.27 45.55 1.31
C PRO A 109 -2.63 44.23 1.77
N LYS A 110 -2.31 44.11 3.07
CA LYS A 110 -1.75 42.88 3.66
C LYS A 110 -2.77 41.74 3.63
N GLY A 111 -4.02 42.02 4.00
CA GLY A 111 -5.12 41.06 3.91
C GLY A 111 -5.28 40.53 2.49
N ARG A 112 -5.30 41.40 1.46
CA ARG A 112 -5.42 40.96 0.06
C ARG A 112 -4.30 40.02 -0.39
N VAL A 113 -3.05 40.30 -0.03
CA VAL A 113 -1.91 39.43 -0.36
C VAL A 113 -2.06 38.07 0.30
N LEU A 114 -2.40 38.06 1.59
CA LEU A 114 -2.57 36.82 2.35
C LEU A 114 -3.69 35.94 1.79
N MET A 115 -4.83 36.53 1.40
CA MET A 115 -5.97 35.79 0.83
C MET A 115 -5.62 35.15 -0.50
N ARG A 116 -4.87 35.86 -1.35
CA ARG A 116 -4.36 35.32 -2.60
C ARG A 116 -3.37 34.17 -2.37
N ALA A 117 -2.56 34.25 -1.31
CA ALA A 117 -1.67 33.16 -0.92
C ALA A 117 -2.46 31.94 -0.43
N PHE A 118 -3.45 32.13 0.46
CA PHE A 118 -4.32 31.04 0.92
C PHE A 118 -5.06 30.35 -0.23
N TYR A 119 -5.63 31.14 -1.13
CA TYR A 119 -6.29 30.60 -2.33
C TYR A 119 -5.33 29.73 -3.16
N GLY A 120 -4.09 30.20 -3.37
CA GLY A 120 -3.07 29.40 -4.07
C GLY A 120 -2.71 28.11 -3.33
N VAL A 121 -2.55 28.16 -2.01
CA VAL A 121 -2.29 26.98 -1.17
C VAL A 121 -3.44 25.98 -1.28
N GLU A 122 -4.68 26.45 -1.23
CA GLU A 122 -5.87 25.61 -1.32
C GLU A 122 -5.97 24.93 -2.69
N VAL A 123 -5.75 25.66 -3.79
CA VAL A 123 -5.67 25.11 -5.16
C VAL A 123 -4.61 24.02 -5.25
N MET A 124 -3.39 24.30 -4.79
CA MET A 124 -2.27 23.36 -4.89
C MET A 124 -2.49 22.12 -4.01
N THR A 125 -3.07 22.30 -2.83
CA THR A 125 -3.40 21.20 -1.92
C THR A 125 -4.48 20.32 -2.53
N LEU A 126 -5.55 20.91 -3.05
CA LEU A 126 -6.63 20.19 -3.73
C LEU A 126 -6.10 19.37 -4.90
N PHE A 127 -5.31 19.99 -5.78
CA PHE A 127 -4.70 19.30 -6.91
C PHE A 127 -3.80 18.15 -6.47
N THR A 128 -2.92 18.39 -5.50
CA THR A 128 -2.00 17.37 -4.98
C THR A 128 -2.75 16.20 -4.35
N CYS A 129 -3.75 16.47 -3.50
CA CYS A 129 -4.59 15.43 -2.90
C CYS A 129 -5.36 14.63 -3.96
N SER A 130 -5.86 15.29 -5.01
CA SER A 130 -6.55 14.63 -6.13
C SER A 130 -5.64 13.64 -6.86
N VAL A 131 -4.38 14.05 -7.10
CA VAL A 131 -3.35 13.20 -7.71
C VAL A 131 -3.06 12.02 -6.79
N VAL A 132 -2.68 12.26 -5.53
CA VAL A 132 -2.33 11.18 -4.59
C VAL A 132 -3.50 10.19 -4.42
N ALA A 133 -4.74 10.67 -4.29
CA ALA A 133 -5.91 9.81 -4.20
C ALA A 133 -6.10 8.96 -5.47
N ALA A 134 -5.89 9.54 -6.65
CA ALA A 134 -5.94 8.80 -7.92
C ALA A 134 -4.84 7.73 -8.00
N LEU A 135 -3.62 8.06 -7.58
CA LEU A 135 -2.49 7.12 -7.55
C LEU A 135 -2.79 5.93 -6.63
N LEU A 136 -3.28 6.19 -5.41
CA LEU A 136 -3.56 5.16 -4.40
C LEU A 136 -4.78 4.29 -4.75
N THR A 137 -5.82 4.88 -5.36
CA THR A 137 -6.99 4.11 -5.84
C THR A 137 -6.72 3.35 -7.14
N GLY A 138 -5.65 3.70 -7.85
CA GLY A 138 -5.40 3.20 -9.21
C GLY A 138 -6.49 3.60 -10.20
N CYS A 139 -7.23 4.67 -9.92
CA CYS A 139 -8.40 5.10 -10.68
C CYS A 139 -8.29 6.58 -11.02
N SER A 140 -8.73 6.98 -12.23
CA SER A 140 -8.69 8.38 -12.65
C SER A 140 -9.84 9.21 -12.08
N LYS A 141 -10.82 8.60 -11.40
CA LYS A 141 -11.99 9.31 -10.84
C LYS A 141 -11.60 10.46 -9.90
N PRO A 142 -10.63 10.30 -8.97
CA PRO A 142 -10.24 11.39 -8.08
C PRO A 142 -9.43 12.49 -8.76
N LEU A 143 -8.91 12.29 -9.98
CA LEU A 143 -8.19 13.34 -10.71
C LEU A 143 -9.14 14.48 -11.05
N MET A 144 -8.71 15.69 -10.76
CA MET A 144 -9.52 16.88 -10.94
C MET A 144 -8.82 17.88 -11.83
N ASP A 145 -9.62 18.54 -12.65
CA ASP A 145 -9.22 19.76 -13.33
C ASP A 145 -9.64 20.93 -12.42
N VAL A 146 -8.72 21.35 -11.55
CA VAL A 146 -8.95 22.45 -10.61
C VAL A 146 -9.03 23.74 -11.41
N HIS A 147 -10.15 24.45 -11.26
CA HIS A 147 -10.35 25.73 -11.91
C HIS A 147 -9.80 26.85 -11.04
N VAL A 148 -8.94 27.66 -11.61
CA VAL A 148 -8.27 28.78 -10.95
C VAL A 148 -8.85 30.08 -11.49
N ALA A 149 -9.19 31.01 -10.60
CA ALA A 149 -9.72 32.31 -10.97
C ALA A 149 -8.72 33.12 -11.82
N ASP A 150 -9.22 34.00 -12.67
CA ASP A 150 -8.38 34.83 -13.51
C ASP A 150 -7.50 35.82 -12.70
N GLY A 151 -6.39 36.24 -13.32
CA GLY A 151 -5.53 37.29 -12.78
C GLY A 151 -4.47 36.81 -11.79
N PHE A 152 -4.16 35.51 -11.75
CA PHE A 152 -2.95 34.99 -11.10
C PHE A 152 -1.83 34.76 -12.12
N LEU A 153 -0.63 35.24 -11.81
CA LEU A 153 0.54 35.09 -12.69
C LEU A 153 0.96 33.63 -12.90
N TRP A 154 0.60 32.74 -11.97
CA TRP A 154 0.89 31.32 -12.03
C TRP A 154 -0.20 30.49 -12.73
N LEU A 155 -1.30 31.12 -13.16
CA LEU A 155 -2.45 30.43 -13.77
C LEU A 155 -2.06 29.56 -14.98
N GLU A 156 -1.34 30.14 -15.94
CA GLU A 156 -0.92 29.43 -17.15
C GLU A 156 0.05 28.29 -16.84
N ALA A 157 1.05 28.55 -15.99
CA ALA A 157 2.01 27.54 -15.55
C ALA A 157 1.31 26.38 -14.82
N PHE A 158 0.34 26.68 -13.97
CA PHE A 158 -0.46 25.68 -13.26
C PHE A 158 -1.34 24.87 -14.22
N ASN A 159 -2.06 25.51 -15.14
CA ASN A 159 -2.89 24.82 -16.12
C ASN A 159 -2.07 23.88 -17.00
N ASN A 160 -0.87 24.31 -17.42
CA ASN A 160 0.04 23.47 -18.18
C ASN A 160 0.53 22.27 -17.36
N LEU A 161 0.92 22.49 -16.09
CA LEU A 161 1.32 21.41 -15.19
C LEU A 161 0.19 20.40 -14.95
N GLN A 162 -1.02 20.90 -14.65
CA GLN A 162 -2.21 20.09 -14.42
C GLN A 162 -2.55 19.26 -15.66
N ALA A 163 -2.56 19.86 -16.85
CA ALA A 163 -2.85 19.15 -18.09
C ALA A 163 -1.85 18.03 -18.35
N LEU A 164 -0.54 18.33 -18.26
CA LEU A 164 0.52 17.35 -18.47
C LEU A 164 0.45 16.19 -17.47
N LEU A 165 0.29 16.48 -16.18
CA LEU A 165 0.22 15.45 -15.14
C LEU A 165 -1.06 14.62 -15.26
N ASN A 166 -2.22 15.26 -15.44
CA ASN A 166 -3.50 14.54 -15.57
C ASN A 166 -3.52 13.65 -16.82
N GLU A 167 -2.96 14.12 -17.93
CA GLU A 167 -2.82 13.33 -19.15
C GLU A 167 -1.89 12.13 -18.94
N GLU A 168 -0.70 12.34 -18.38
CA GLU A 168 0.27 11.26 -18.12
C GLU A 168 -0.32 10.20 -17.17
N ILE A 169 -0.96 10.61 -16.07
CA ILE A 169 -1.58 9.69 -15.12
C ILE A 169 -2.71 8.91 -15.81
N ARG A 170 -3.57 9.58 -16.57
CA ARG A 170 -4.69 8.94 -17.29
C ARG A 170 -4.20 7.95 -18.34
N SER A 171 -3.15 8.31 -19.09
CA SER A 171 -2.48 7.43 -20.06
C SER A 171 -1.91 6.17 -19.39
N ARG A 172 -1.25 6.32 -18.24
CA ARG A 172 -0.74 5.19 -17.44
C ARG A 172 -1.85 4.26 -16.96
N MET A 173 -2.95 4.82 -16.47
CA MET A 173 -4.10 4.03 -16.01
C MET A 173 -4.82 3.30 -17.14
N GLN A 174 -4.94 3.90 -18.33
CA GLN A 174 -5.61 3.30 -19.49
C GLN A 174 -4.75 2.25 -20.19
N SER A 175 -3.44 2.49 -20.30
CA SER A 175 -2.55 1.63 -21.09
C SER A 175 -2.34 0.26 -20.47
N GLY A 176 -2.63 0.06 -19.18
CA GLY A 176 -2.34 -1.15 -18.42
C GLY A 176 -0.85 -1.53 -18.33
N LYS A 177 0.01 -0.84 -19.09
CA LYS A 177 1.43 -1.12 -19.33
C LYS A 177 2.34 -0.58 -18.23
N VAL A 178 1.88 0.41 -17.46
CA VAL A 178 2.67 1.08 -16.41
C VAL A 178 1.72 1.46 -15.27
N ARG A 179 1.53 0.55 -14.30
CA ARG A 179 0.71 0.81 -13.11
C ARG A 179 1.45 1.75 -12.16
N ILE A 180 0.74 2.59 -11.43
CA ILE A 180 1.34 3.68 -10.64
C ILE A 180 1.97 3.16 -9.35
N LEU A 181 1.44 2.07 -8.79
CA LEU A 181 2.09 1.24 -7.77
C LEU A 181 2.74 0.03 -8.49
N LYS A 182 3.81 0.27 -9.24
CA LYS A 182 4.47 -0.78 -10.05
C LYS A 182 4.98 -1.91 -9.16
N GLU A 183 5.49 -1.52 -8.00
CA GLU A 183 6.04 -2.35 -6.96
C GLU A 183 4.96 -3.28 -6.43
N MET A 184 3.78 -2.74 -6.08
CA MET A 184 2.64 -3.53 -5.65
C MET A 184 2.18 -4.53 -6.72
N GLU A 185 2.13 -4.11 -7.99
CA GLU A 185 1.72 -5.02 -9.06
C GLU A 185 2.77 -6.12 -9.32
N ALA A 186 4.06 -5.76 -9.34
CA ALA A 186 5.14 -6.72 -9.48
C ALA A 186 5.12 -7.74 -8.33
N LEU A 187 4.80 -7.29 -7.12
CA LEU A 187 4.58 -8.14 -5.96
C LEU A 187 3.37 -9.06 -6.15
N LYS A 188 2.25 -8.57 -6.69
CA LYS A 188 1.08 -9.41 -7.02
C LYS A 188 1.42 -10.49 -8.04
N MET A 189 2.13 -10.12 -9.11
CA MET A 189 2.57 -11.09 -10.12
C MET A 189 3.53 -12.13 -9.54
N SER A 190 4.45 -11.70 -8.68
CA SER A 190 5.37 -12.60 -7.99
C SER A 190 4.63 -13.50 -7.00
N ALA A 191 3.63 -12.99 -6.29
CA ALA A 191 2.77 -13.79 -5.41
C ALA A 191 2.00 -14.87 -6.19
N LEU A 192 1.44 -14.54 -7.35
CA LEU A 192 0.78 -15.50 -8.22
C LEU A 192 1.76 -16.55 -8.76
N MET A 193 2.95 -16.13 -9.14
CA MET A 193 4.02 -17.04 -9.58
C MET A 193 4.43 -17.98 -8.44
N LEU A 194 4.66 -17.45 -7.24
CA LEU A 194 4.98 -18.21 -6.04
C LEU A 194 3.90 -19.27 -5.77
N ARG A 195 2.62 -18.89 -5.81
CA ARG A 195 1.49 -19.82 -5.67
C ARG A 195 1.50 -20.92 -6.74
N SER A 196 1.78 -20.59 -7.99
CA SER A 196 1.85 -21.57 -9.08
C SER A 196 3.00 -22.56 -8.90
N LEU A 197 4.16 -22.07 -8.44
CA LEU A 197 5.35 -22.88 -8.20
C LEU A 197 5.13 -23.82 -7.01
N THR A 198 4.51 -23.33 -5.94
CA THR A 198 4.17 -24.14 -4.76
C THR A 198 3.24 -25.30 -5.08
N ASN A 199 2.24 -25.12 -5.94
CA ASN A 199 1.33 -26.19 -6.35
C ASN A 199 1.98 -27.25 -7.25
N GLY A 200 3.12 -26.92 -7.87
CA GLY A 200 3.86 -27.82 -8.77
C GLY A 200 4.95 -28.66 -8.08
N ILE A 201 5.22 -28.43 -6.79
CA ILE A 201 6.23 -29.19 -6.05
C ILE A 201 5.57 -30.44 -5.45
N ASP A 202 5.89 -31.61 -6.01
CA ASP A 202 5.47 -32.92 -5.49
C ASP A 202 6.32 -33.29 -4.28
N TYR A 203 5.77 -33.06 -3.08
CA TYR A 203 6.34 -33.58 -1.85
C TYR A 203 5.92 -35.04 -1.71
N LYS A 204 6.81 -35.97 -2.06
CA LYS A 204 6.70 -37.32 -1.52
C LYS A 204 6.71 -37.21 0.00
N GLU A 205 5.61 -37.58 0.64
CA GLU A 205 5.52 -37.71 2.10
C GLU A 205 6.74 -38.50 2.59
N GLU A 206 7.54 -37.92 3.48
CA GLU A 206 8.54 -38.68 4.21
C GLU A 206 7.84 -39.85 4.91
N PRO A 207 8.32 -41.11 4.78
CA PRO A 207 7.72 -42.23 5.47
C PRO A 207 7.84 -41.96 6.97
N ARG A 208 6.69 -41.81 7.64
CA ARG A 208 6.63 -41.79 9.10
C ARG A 208 7.33 -43.06 9.58
N GLN A 209 8.45 -42.91 10.28
CA GLN A 209 9.13 -44.02 10.93
C GLN A 209 8.14 -44.69 11.91
N PRO A 210 7.99 -46.02 11.90
CA PRO A 210 7.14 -46.69 12.87
C PRO A 210 7.76 -46.50 14.25
N SER A 211 7.00 -45.89 15.16
CA SER A 211 7.30 -45.86 16.58
C SER A 211 7.48 -47.29 17.07
N ILE A 212 8.67 -47.58 17.60
CA ILE A 212 8.99 -48.83 18.28
C ILE A 212 8.18 -48.87 19.57
N ASP A 213 7.11 -49.67 19.59
CA ASP A 213 6.45 -50.08 20.83
C ASP A 213 7.30 -51.16 21.52
N LEU A 214 7.87 -50.81 22.67
CA LEU A 214 8.63 -51.71 23.50
C LEU A 214 7.76 -52.23 24.66
N ASN A 215 7.53 -53.56 24.62
CA ASN A 215 7.25 -54.47 25.75
C ASN A 215 5.87 -54.37 26.42
N LYS A 216 5.28 -55.44 26.97
CA LYS A 216 5.46 -56.90 26.99
C LYS A 216 4.26 -57.37 27.82
N ASP A 217 3.59 -58.47 27.44
CA ASP A 217 3.49 -59.62 28.35
C ASP A 217 2.77 -60.82 27.73
N LYS A 218 3.52 -61.94 27.75
CA LYS A 218 3.17 -63.37 28.00
C LYS A 218 1.77 -63.84 27.55
N LEU A 219 1.62 -65.00 26.86
CA LEU A 219 1.86 -66.32 27.44
C LEU A 219 1.34 -67.41 26.44
N ASN A 220 2.10 -68.51 26.34
CA ASN A 220 1.78 -69.88 25.90
C ASN A 220 1.86 -70.32 24.41
N SER A 221 2.83 -71.24 24.24
CA SER A 221 3.22 -72.19 23.18
C SER A 221 2.17 -73.29 22.86
N PRO A 222 2.45 -74.35 22.03
CA PRO A 222 3.32 -74.47 20.82
C PRO A 222 2.63 -75.25 19.65
N ARG A 223 3.31 -75.36 18.49
CA ARG A 223 3.70 -76.63 17.79
C ARG A 223 3.48 -76.68 16.26
N GLY A 224 4.53 -77.11 15.54
CA GLY A 224 4.55 -77.60 14.14
C GLY A 224 5.38 -76.72 13.20
N SER A 225 6.69 -76.91 12.98
CA SER A 225 7.36 -77.92 12.12
C SER A 225 6.74 -78.07 10.74
N TYR A 226 7.40 -77.58 9.69
CA TYR A 226 7.99 -78.37 8.57
C TYR A 226 8.99 -77.51 7.78
N LYS A 227 9.97 -78.20 7.19
CA LYS A 227 11.18 -77.71 6.51
C LYS A 227 10.98 -77.52 5.00
N GLU A 228 12.02 -76.94 4.39
CA GLU A 228 12.60 -77.24 3.05
C GLU A 228 12.24 -76.33 1.83
N GLU A 229 13.26 -75.53 1.47
CA GLU A 229 13.73 -75.10 0.14
C GLU A 229 13.92 -76.29 -0.86
N PRO A 230 14.39 -76.14 -2.13
CA PRO A 230 14.73 -74.92 -2.92
C PRO A 230 14.30 -74.99 -4.42
N ALA A 231 14.62 -73.91 -5.17
CA ALA A 231 15.42 -73.95 -6.41
C ALA A 231 14.96 -72.97 -7.52
N GLN A 232 15.82 -71.97 -7.74
CA GLN A 232 16.42 -71.56 -9.02
C GLN A 232 15.51 -71.08 -10.17
N LEU A 233 15.67 -69.80 -10.53
CA LEU A 233 16.28 -69.47 -11.83
C LEU A 233 16.87 -68.05 -11.81
N SER A 234 18.19 -68.01 -11.92
CA SER A 234 19.02 -66.86 -12.23
C SER A 234 18.89 -66.48 -13.71
N ILE A 235 18.58 -65.22 -14.01
CA ILE A 235 19.15 -64.53 -15.17
C ILE A 235 19.42 -63.09 -14.74
N ASP A 236 20.70 -62.80 -14.58
CA ASP A 236 21.25 -61.46 -14.46
C ASP A 236 21.84 -61.05 -15.81
N LEU A 237 21.96 -59.73 -16.00
CA LEU A 237 22.65 -58.99 -17.08
C LEU A 237 21.79 -58.64 -18.32
N ASN A 238 21.26 -57.42 -18.37
CA ASN A 238 22.11 -56.27 -18.71
C ASN A 238 21.43 -54.93 -18.44
N LYS A 239 22.31 -54.05 -17.99
CA LYS A 239 22.18 -52.67 -17.61
C LYS A 239 22.14 -51.83 -18.89
N ASP A 240 21.01 -51.19 -19.18
CA ASP A 240 21.00 -49.94 -19.93
C ASP A 240 20.33 -48.88 -19.07
N GLU A 241 21.19 -48.08 -18.45
CA GLU A 241 20.87 -46.81 -17.85
C GLU A 241 20.21 -45.93 -18.91
N MET A 242 18.93 -45.59 -18.72
CA MET A 242 18.39 -44.31 -19.15
C MET A 242 17.64 -43.72 -17.98
N ASP A 243 18.41 -43.37 -16.95
CA ASP A 243 17.94 -42.53 -15.87
C ASP A 243 18.18 -41.06 -16.23
N THR A 244 17.20 -40.22 -15.89
CA THR A 244 17.09 -38.75 -16.06
C THR A 244 16.51 -38.22 -17.39
N PRO A 245 15.34 -37.53 -17.29
CA PRO A 245 15.35 -36.07 -17.09
C PRO A 245 14.46 -35.60 -15.90
N ARG A 246 14.29 -36.40 -14.84
CA ARG A 246 13.37 -36.06 -13.74
C ARG A 246 14.00 -35.18 -12.64
N ASN A 247 15.32 -35.24 -12.45
CA ASN A 247 16.03 -34.44 -11.45
C ASN A 247 16.25 -32.97 -11.87
N ASP A 248 16.34 -32.70 -13.18
CA ASP A 248 16.60 -31.35 -13.70
C ASP A 248 15.40 -30.42 -13.50
N ALA A 249 14.18 -30.93 -13.70
CA ALA A 249 12.94 -30.16 -13.54
C ALA A 249 12.67 -29.73 -12.09
N ASP A 250 12.97 -30.60 -11.11
CA ASP A 250 12.84 -30.29 -9.68
C ASP A 250 13.88 -29.24 -9.22
N SER A 251 15.11 -29.33 -9.75
CA SER A 251 16.16 -28.32 -9.49
C SER A 251 15.82 -26.95 -10.06
N GLN A 252 15.24 -26.91 -11.28
CA GLN A 252 14.83 -25.69 -11.95
C GLN A 252 13.65 -25.03 -11.25
N GLY A 253 12.66 -25.80 -10.78
CA GLY A 253 11.52 -25.30 -10.00
C GLY A 253 11.96 -24.65 -8.69
N LYS A 254 12.89 -25.29 -7.97
CA LYS A 254 13.48 -24.76 -6.73
C LYS A 254 14.26 -23.47 -6.95
N GLN A 255 15.00 -23.36 -8.06
CA GLN A 255 15.73 -22.15 -8.39
C GLN A 255 14.78 -20.98 -8.72
N ARG A 256 13.74 -21.23 -9.53
CA ARG A 256 12.70 -20.23 -9.85
C ARG A 256 11.95 -19.76 -8.61
N LEU A 257 11.69 -20.66 -7.67
CA LEU A 257 11.08 -20.32 -6.38
C LEU A 257 11.96 -19.34 -5.59
N LYS A 258 13.26 -19.62 -5.49
CA LYS A 258 14.22 -18.74 -4.80
C LYS A 258 14.31 -17.37 -5.47
N GLU A 259 14.35 -17.31 -6.79
CA GLU A 259 14.36 -16.05 -7.54
C GLU A 259 13.09 -15.23 -7.30
N CYS A 260 11.92 -15.89 -7.33
CA CYS A 260 10.63 -15.27 -7.03
C CYS A 260 10.59 -14.68 -5.61
N MET A 261 11.09 -15.42 -4.61
CA MET A 261 11.16 -14.95 -3.22
C MET A 261 12.11 -13.77 -3.05
N ARG A 262 13.26 -13.76 -3.75
CA ARG A 262 14.18 -12.61 -3.75
C ARG A 262 13.52 -11.38 -4.35
N ALA A 263 12.88 -11.52 -5.52
CA ALA A 263 12.16 -10.44 -6.17
C ALA A 263 11.05 -9.86 -5.26
N MET A 264 10.30 -10.72 -4.57
CA MET A 264 9.30 -10.30 -3.59
C MET A 264 9.92 -9.56 -2.39
N THR A 265 11.08 -10.02 -1.92
CA THR A 265 11.78 -9.38 -0.79
C THR A 265 12.26 -7.99 -1.16
N ASP A 266 12.89 -7.85 -2.32
CA ASP A 266 13.41 -6.56 -2.78
C ASP A 266 12.26 -5.61 -3.12
N GLY A 267 11.22 -6.09 -3.81
CA GLY A 267 10.01 -5.32 -4.07
C GLY A 267 9.29 -4.85 -2.79
N GLY A 268 9.17 -5.71 -1.78
CA GLY A 268 8.55 -5.36 -0.49
C GLY A 268 9.34 -4.32 0.29
N LYS A 269 10.67 -4.31 0.18
CA LYS A 269 11.53 -3.26 0.77
C LYS A 269 11.33 -1.91 0.07
N VAL A 270 11.33 -1.90 -1.27
CA VAL A 270 11.13 -0.68 -2.05
C VAL A 270 9.74 -0.11 -1.75
N LEU A 271 8.69 -0.93 -1.83
CA LEU A 271 7.33 -0.51 -1.52
C LEU A 271 7.23 0.04 -0.09
N GLY A 272 7.83 -0.64 0.90
CA GLY A 272 7.82 -0.15 2.29
C GLY A 272 8.45 1.24 2.42
N HIS A 273 9.62 1.45 1.82
CA HIS A 273 10.29 2.75 1.84
C HIS A 273 9.46 3.86 1.17
N GLU A 274 8.81 3.57 0.04
CA GLU A 274 7.94 4.54 -0.64
C GLU A 274 6.70 4.89 0.18
N LEU A 275 6.07 3.88 0.81
CA LEU A 275 4.92 4.08 1.70
C LEU A 275 5.30 4.89 2.93
N ASP A 276 6.45 4.62 3.55
CA ASP A 276 6.96 5.38 4.69
C ASP A 276 7.19 6.86 4.33
N SER A 277 7.83 7.10 3.17
CA SER A 277 8.06 8.46 2.69
C SER A 277 6.75 9.21 2.40
N LEU A 278 5.79 8.56 1.77
CA LEU A 278 4.50 9.16 1.47
C LEU A 278 3.66 9.38 2.74
N SER A 279 3.71 8.45 3.68
CA SER A 279 3.06 8.56 5.00
C SER A 279 3.60 9.75 5.78
N GLN A 280 4.91 9.97 5.77
CA GLN A 280 5.53 11.14 6.37
C GLN A 280 5.03 12.44 5.73
N GLN A 281 4.96 12.51 4.39
CA GLN A 281 4.47 13.70 3.69
C GLN A 281 3.00 14.01 4.00
N VAL A 282 2.14 12.97 4.08
CA VAL A 282 0.73 13.15 4.47
C VAL A 282 0.62 13.62 5.92
N ASN A 283 1.43 13.08 6.83
CA ASN A 283 1.48 13.54 8.20
C ASN A 283 1.98 14.99 8.32
N ASP A 284 3.00 15.38 7.56
CA ASP A 284 3.51 16.76 7.54
C ASP A 284 2.42 17.74 7.06
N LEU A 285 1.68 17.37 6.00
CA LEU A 285 0.52 18.16 5.54
C LEU A 285 -0.54 18.29 6.64
N PHE A 286 -0.87 17.18 7.33
CA PHE A 286 -1.81 17.18 8.45
C PHE A 286 -1.35 18.12 9.58
N GLN A 287 -0.07 18.09 9.96
CA GLN A 287 0.48 18.97 10.99
C GLN A 287 0.49 20.45 10.58
N VAL A 288 0.80 20.74 9.32
CA VAL A 288 0.72 22.11 8.77
C VAL A 288 -0.70 22.65 8.88
N LEU A 289 -1.71 21.84 8.52
CA LEU A 289 -3.11 22.24 8.60
C LEU A 289 -3.56 22.48 10.05
N LEU A 290 -3.23 21.57 10.97
CA LEU A 290 -3.55 21.73 12.39
C LEU A 290 -2.90 22.98 12.97
N THR A 291 -1.60 23.17 12.73
CA THR A 291 -0.85 24.32 13.24
C THR A 291 -1.40 25.64 12.68
N GLY A 292 -1.73 25.69 11.39
CA GLY A 292 -2.34 26.86 10.78
C GLY A 292 -3.71 27.20 11.37
N ARG A 293 -4.53 26.17 11.64
CA ARG A 293 -5.85 26.32 12.26
C ARG A 293 -5.77 26.79 13.71
N ASP A 294 -4.85 26.22 14.48
CA ASP A 294 -4.63 26.62 15.87
C ASP A 294 -4.08 28.04 15.96
N ALA A 295 -3.16 28.42 15.07
CA ALA A 295 -2.67 29.79 14.97
C ALA A 295 -3.81 30.77 14.67
N LEU A 296 -4.70 30.45 13.72
CA LEU A 296 -5.87 31.27 13.42
C LEU A 296 -6.78 31.44 14.65
N LEU A 297 -7.13 30.35 15.32
CA LEU A 297 -8.00 30.36 16.50
C LEU A 297 -7.37 31.16 17.66
N CYS A 298 -6.06 31.05 17.88
CA CYS A 298 -5.34 31.86 18.85
C CYS A 298 -5.42 33.36 18.54
N ASN A 299 -5.22 33.75 17.27
CA ASN A 299 -5.33 35.15 16.86
C ASN A 299 -6.75 35.71 16.98
N LEU A 300 -7.77 34.89 16.68
CA LEU A 300 -9.18 35.25 16.88
C LEU A 300 -9.50 35.50 18.36
N ARG A 301 -9.03 34.61 19.25
CA ARG A 301 -9.21 34.77 20.71
C ARG A 301 -8.53 36.04 21.22
N ALA A 302 -7.27 36.28 20.82
CA ALA A 302 -6.54 37.49 21.22
C ALA A 302 -7.27 38.77 20.77
N SER A 303 -7.78 38.79 19.53
CA SER A 303 -8.54 39.93 18.98
C SER A 303 -9.88 40.17 19.69
N SER A 304 -10.52 39.11 20.19
CA SER A 304 -11.76 39.24 20.98
C SER A 304 -11.53 39.87 22.36
N MET A 305 -10.35 39.63 22.96
CA MET A 305 -9.99 40.17 24.27
C MET A 305 -9.58 41.64 24.19
N THR A 306 -8.89 42.05 23.12
CA THR A 306 -8.51 43.46 22.92
C THR A 306 -9.73 44.35 22.65
N LYS A 307 -10.75 43.85 21.93
CA LYS A 307 -12.02 44.56 21.74
C LYS A 307 -12.76 44.82 23.06
N LYS A 308 -12.74 43.87 24.02
CA LYS A 308 -13.40 44.00 25.32
C LYS A 308 -12.72 44.97 26.29
N GLN A 309 -11.44 45.30 26.09
CA GLN A 309 -10.70 46.26 26.93
C GLN A 309 -10.86 47.72 26.48
N GLN A 310 -11.48 47.97 25.32
CA GLN A 310 -11.71 49.30 24.75
C GLN A 310 -13.17 49.78 24.89
N THR A 311 -14.04 48.97 25.47
CA THR A 311 -15.44 49.26 25.83
C THR A 311 -15.58 49.33 27.34
#